data_AF-A0A4Y2GLG3-F1
#
_entry.id   AF-A0A4Y2GLG3-F1
#
_cell.length_a   1.000
_cell.length_b   1.000
_cell.length_c   1.000
_cell.angle_alpha   90.00
_cell.angle_beta   90.00
_cell.angle_gamma   90.00
#
_symmetry.space_group_name_H-M   'P 1'
#
loop_
_entity.id
_entity.type
_entity.pdbx_description
1 polymer ?
#
loop_
_entity_poly.entity_id
_entity_poly.type
_entity_poly.pdbx_seq_one_letter_code
_entity_poly.pdbx_strand_id
1 'polypeptide(L)'
;MAVSSFSTTSPIAQKIQPTLLSQPSVQLEWIKAQVCLKGNEAADSLAKQATSVRYLLQYPAPRSLLKIIIKNFSLLRRQEEWVNCLTGRNIHRILPKVSLAPAH
;
A
#
# COMPACT_ATOMS: atom_id res chain seq x y z
N MET A 1 11.19 -13.52 -34.86
CA MET A 1 9.91 -12.94 -34.39
C MET A 1 9.88 -13.03 -32.87
N ALA A 2 9.46 -11.99 -32.14
CA ALA A 2 9.57 -11.94 -30.67
C ALA A 2 8.80 -13.06 -29.94
N VAL A 3 7.71 -13.57 -30.54
CA VAL A 3 6.88 -14.65 -29.98
C VAL A 3 7.54 -16.03 -30.03
N SER A 4 8.63 -16.23 -30.77
CA SER A 4 9.34 -17.52 -30.87
C SER A 4 10.56 -17.62 -29.95
N SER A 5 10.83 -16.63 -29.09
CA SER A 5 11.94 -16.72 -28.14
C SER A 5 11.57 -17.64 -26.97
N PHE A 6 12.23 -18.79 -26.89
CA PHE A 6 11.99 -19.83 -25.88
C PHE A 6 12.48 -19.48 -24.46
N SER A 7 12.97 -18.26 -24.20
CA SER A 7 13.60 -17.87 -22.93
C SER A 7 12.66 -17.21 -21.92
N THR A 8 11.34 -17.25 -22.14
CA THR A 8 10.39 -16.54 -21.25
C THR A 8 10.13 -17.33 -19.96
N THR A 9 10.53 -16.76 -18.82
CA THR A 9 10.37 -17.36 -17.49
C THR A 9 8.95 -17.23 -16.92
N SER A 10 8.13 -16.31 -17.44
CA SER A 10 6.77 -16.07 -16.92
C SER A 10 5.80 -17.22 -17.26
N PRO A 11 5.18 -17.88 -16.25
CA PRO A 11 4.20 -18.96 -16.50
C PRO A 11 2.98 -18.51 -17.31
N ILE A 12 2.62 -17.23 -17.23
CA ILE A 12 1.51 -16.65 -17.98
C ILE A 12 1.88 -16.52 -19.45
N ALA A 13 3.09 -16.03 -19.74
CA ALA A 13 3.55 -15.89 -21.12
C ALA A 13 3.69 -17.25 -21.82
N GLN A 14 4.16 -18.28 -21.11
CA GLN A 14 4.24 -19.65 -21.64
C GLN A 14 2.85 -20.20 -22.05
N LYS A 15 1.80 -19.86 -21.30
CA LYS A 15 0.43 -20.26 -21.64
C LYS A 15 -0.14 -19.54 -22.87
N ILE A 16 0.25 -18.28 -23.08
CA ILE A 16 -0.30 -17.43 -24.15
C ILE A 16 0.44 -17.66 -25.49
N GLN A 17 1.72 -18.01 -25.44
CA GLN A 17 2.57 -18.25 -26.61
C GLN A 17 1.99 -19.21 -27.66
N PRO A 18 1.49 -20.42 -27.33
CA PRO A 18 0.95 -21.33 -28.34
C PRO A 18 -0.29 -20.77 -29.04
N THR A 19 -1.12 -20.00 -28.34
CA THR A 19 -2.31 -19.34 -28.90
C THR A 19 -1.94 -18.24 -29.88
N LEU A 20 -0.89 -17.46 -29.58
CA LEU A 20 -0.40 -16.43 -30.50
C LEU A 20 0.24 -17.05 -31.74
N LEU A 21 0.96 -18.16 -31.59
CA LEU A 21 1.58 -18.87 -32.72
C LEU A 21 0.55 -19.50 -33.67
N SER A 22 -0.63 -19.89 -33.17
CA SER A 22 -1.71 -20.43 -34.01
C SER A 22 -2.56 -19.36 -34.70
N GLN A 23 -2.38 -18.07 -34.36
CA GLN A 23 -3.15 -16.95 -34.88
C GLN A 23 -2.25 -15.90 -35.55
N PRO A 24 -1.79 -16.12 -36.79
CA PRO A 24 -0.86 -15.22 -37.48
C PRO A 24 -1.49 -13.85 -37.83
N SER A 25 -2.81 -13.71 -37.74
CA SER A 25 -3.52 -12.44 -37.96
C SER A 25 -3.45 -11.47 -36.77
N VAL A 26 -3.03 -11.93 -35.59
CA VAL A 26 -2.92 -11.10 -34.39
C VAL A 26 -1.55 -10.44 -34.37
N GLN A 27 -1.54 -9.11 -34.45
CA GLN A 27 -0.31 -8.31 -34.32
C GLN A 27 -0.20 -7.77 -32.90
N LEU A 28 1.02 -7.85 -32.35
CA LEU A 28 1.36 -7.30 -31.04
C LEU A 28 2.23 -6.07 -31.24
N GLU A 29 1.73 -4.93 -30.77
CA GLU A 29 2.44 -3.66 -30.80
C GLU A 29 2.58 -3.10 -29.38
N TRP A 30 3.76 -2.58 -29.07
CA TRP A 30 3.97 -1.84 -27.83
C TRP A 30 3.48 -0.42 -28.03
N ILE A 31 2.48 -0.01 -27.25
CA ILE A 31 1.99 1.36 -27.23
C ILE A 31 2.48 2.02 -25.93
N LYS A 32 3.12 3.18 -26.06
CA LYS A 32 3.60 3.94 -24.90
C LYS A 32 2.41 4.42 -24.06
N ALA A 33 2.48 4.19 -22.76
CA ALA A 33 1.49 4.72 -21.83
C ALA A 33 1.43 6.26 -21.90
N GLN A 34 0.25 6.83 -21.67
CA GLN A 34 -0.02 8.28 -21.53
C GLN A 34 -0.02 9.14 -22.80
N VAL A 35 0.03 8.56 -24.00
CA VAL A 35 -0.14 9.32 -25.25
C VAL A 35 -1.47 8.96 -25.92
N CYS A 36 -2.52 9.69 -25.52
CA CYS A 36 -3.73 10.05 -26.28
C CYS A 36 -4.46 8.95 -27.11
N LEU A 37 -4.29 7.67 -26.78
CA LEU A 37 -5.06 6.58 -27.39
C LEU A 37 -6.21 6.21 -26.45
N LYS A 38 -7.41 6.66 -26.81
CA LYS A 38 -8.67 6.46 -26.06
C LYS A 38 -8.90 5.01 -25.63
N GLY A 39 -8.48 4.04 -26.44
CA GLY A 39 -8.58 2.61 -26.12
C GLY A 39 -7.68 2.17 -24.95
N ASN A 40 -6.46 2.70 -24.86
CA ASN A 40 -5.53 2.37 -23.77
C ASN A 40 -5.98 3.01 -22.45
N GLU A 41 -6.49 4.25 -22.50
CA GLU A 41 -7.05 4.94 -21.33
C GLU A 41 -8.30 4.22 -20.80
N ALA A 42 -9.18 3.75 -21.69
CA ALA A 42 -10.35 2.97 -21.31
C ALA A 42 -9.97 1.63 -20.65
N ALA A 43 -8.99 0.92 -21.21
CA ALA A 43 -8.48 -0.33 -20.63
C ALA A 43 -7.85 -0.10 -19.25
N ASP A 44 -7.05 0.96 -19.08
CA ASP A 44 -6.44 1.34 -17.80
C ASP A 44 -7.51 1.73 -16.76
N SER A 45 -8.54 2.49 -17.16
CA SER A 45 -9.67 2.82 -16.29
C SER A 45 -10.42 1.56 -15.81
N LEU A 46 -10.66 0.61 -16.70
CA LEU A 46 -11.31 -0.66 -16.35
C LEU A 46 -10.44 -1.50 -15.40
N ALA A 47 -9.13 -1.57 -15.64
CA ALA A 47 -8.19 -2.26 -14.76
C ALA A 47 -8.16 -1.63 -13.35
N LYS A 48 -8.17 -0.30 -13.27
CA LYS A 48 -8.26 0.45 -12.01
C LYS A 48 -9.57 0.17 -11.29
N GLN A 49 -10.71 0.16 -11.99
CA GLN A 49 -12.01 -0.17 -11.42
C GLN A 49 -12.05 -1.59 -10.87
N ALA A 50 -11.55 -2.58 -11.61
CA ALA A 50 -11.46 -3.97 -11.18
C ALA A 50 -10.57 -4.15 -9.95
N THR A 51 -9.49 -3.36 -9.84
CA THR A 51 -8.61 -3.36 -8.65
C THR A 51 -9.24 -2.61 -7.48
N SER A 52 -10.08 -1.60 -7.74
CA SER A 52 -10.76 -0.80 -6.70
C SER A 52 -11.74 -1.61 -5.87
N VAL A 53 -12.31 -2.70 -6.38
CA VAL A 53 -13.20 -3.59 -5.61
C VAL A 53 -12.42 -4.25 -4.44
N ARG A 54 -11.12 -4.50 -4.59
CA ARG A 54 -10.24 -4.92 -3.48
C ARG A 54 -9.86 -3.78 -2.53
N TYR A 55 -10.03 -2.53 -2.97
CA TYR A 55 -9.68 -1.33 -2.21
C TYR A 55 -10.81 -0.83 -1.30
N LEU A 56 -12.00 -1.44 -1.36
CA LEU A 56 -13.08 -1.23 -0.40
C LEU A 56 -12.73 -1.69 1.04
N LEU A 57 -11.58 -2.33 1.21
CA LEU A 57 -10.96 -2.56 2.52
C LEU A 57 -10.02 -1.42 2.94
N GLN A 58 -10.11 -0.25 2.31
CA GLN A 58 -9.49 0.95 2.86
C GLN A 58 -10.23 1.35 4.12
N TYR A 59 -9.57 1.08 5.23
CA TYR A 59 -9.90 1.64 6.53
C TYR A 59 -10.27 3.12 6.37
N PRO A 60 -11.43 3.58 6.88
CA PRO A 60 -11.96 4.93 6.62
C PRO A 60 -11.07 6.07 7.14
N ALA A 61 -10.03 5.75 7.91
CA ALA A 61 -9.04 6.71 8.38
C ALA A 61 -7.68 6.54 7.66
N PRO A 62 -7.04 7.64 7.25
CA PRO A 62 -5.64 7.63 6.82
C PRO A 62 -4.74 6.95 7.86
N ARG A 63 -3.73 6.20 7.40
CA ARG A 63 -2.75 5.54 8.29
C ARG A 63 -2.05 6.53 9.24
N SER A 64 -1.87 7.79 8.83
CA SER A 64 -1.32 8.86 9.66
C SER A 64 -2.22 9.19 10.85
N LEU A 65 -3.54 9.31 10.63
CA LEU A 65 -4.53 9.55 11.67
C LEU A 65 -4.55 8.40 12.69
N LEU A 66 -4.54 7.17 12.21
CA LEU A 66 -4.43 5.98 13.06
C LEU A 66 -3.18 5.98 13.94
N LYS A 67 -2.02 6.31 13.36
CA LYS A 67 -0.76 6.41 14.11
C LYS A 67 -0.84 7.46 15.22
N ILE A 68 -1.45 8.61 14.95
CA ILE A 68 -1.63 9.68 15.94
C ILE A 68 -2.55 9.20 17.07
N ILE A 69 -3.69 8.61 16.74
CA ILE A 69 -4.66 8.10 17.74
C ILE A 69 -4.01 7.05 18.64
N ILE A 70 -3.34 6.05 18.06
CA ILE A 70 -2.68 4.97 18.81
C ILE A 70 -1.58 5.53 19.72
N LYS A 71 -0.76 6.47 19.21
CA LYS A 71 0.29 7.13 19.98
C LYS A 71 -0.30 7.89 21.16
N ASN A 72 -1.32 8.71 20.93
CA ASN A 72 -1.95 9.52 21.98
C ASN A 72 -2.62 8.63 23.04
N PHE A 73 -3.34 7.60 22.62
CA PHE A 73 -3.99 6.66 23.53
C PHE A 73 -2.97 5.91 24.41
N SER A 74 -1.86 5.48 23.80
CA SER A 74 -0.76 4.82 24.52
C SER A 74 -0.07 5.77 25.51
N LEU A 75 0.08 7.05 25.18
CA LEU A 75 0.61 8.07 26.09
C LEU A 75 -0.33 8.35 27.25
N LEU A 76 -1.63 8.47 26.99
CA LEU A 76 -2.63 8.67 28.05
C LEU A 76 -2.64 7.52 29.04
N ARG A 77 -2.61 6.27 28.55
CA ARG A 77 -2.53 5.09 29.41
C ARG A 77 -1.26 5.08 30.26
N ARG A 78 -0.10 5.35 29.65
CA ARG A 78 1.17 5.41 30.39
C ARG A 78 1.18 6.53 31.43
N GLN A 79 0.54 7.66 31.13
CA GLN A 79 0.40 8.75 32.08
C GLN A 79 -0.50 8.36 33.26
N GLU A 80 -1.61 7.66 32.99
CA GLU A 80 -2.51 7.16 34.02
C GLU A 80 -1.80 6.14 34.93
N GLU A 81 -1.07 5.19 34.34
CA GLU A 81 -0.20 4.26 35.07
C GLU A 81 0.86 4.99 35.90
N TRP A 82 1.47 6.04 35.35
CA TRP A 82 2.48 6.84 36.05
C TRP A 82 1.92 7.59 37.26
N VAL A 83 0.74 8.19 37.11
CA VAL A 83 0.08 8.96 38.17
C VAL A 83 -0.43 8.04 39.29
N ASN A 84 -0.96 6.87 38.92
CA ASN A 84 -1.55 5.90 39.84
C ASN A 84 -0.51 4.97 40.50
N CYS A 85 0.75 5.00 40.05
CA CYS A 85 1.80 4.18 40.62
C CYS A 85 2.11 4.61 42.07
N LEU A 86 2.06 3.65 43.00
CA LEU A 86 2.44 3.87 44.41
C LEU A 86 3.96 3.84 44.61
N THR A 87 4.69 3.19 43.70
CA THR A 87 6.15 3.06 43.73
C THR A 87 6.81 4.18 42.93
N GLY A 88 7.93 4.74 43.39
CA GLY A 88 8.66 5.78 42.64
C GLY A 88 8.08 7.20 42.77
N ARG A 89 7.27 7.49 43.80
CA ARG A 89 6.66 8.81 44.05
C ARG A 89 7.68 9.96 44.12
N ASN A 90 8.90 9.71 44.58
CA ASN A 90 9.97 10.70 44.56
C ASN A 90 10.37 11.09 43.13
N ILE A 91 10.42 10.13 42.20
CA ILE A 91 10.70 10.37 40.78
C ILE A 91 9.51 11.06 40.12
N HIS A 92 8.28 10.66 40.43
CA HIS A 92 7.07 11.35 39.95
C HIS A 92 7.03 12.83 40.36
N ARG A 93 7.51 13.19 41.56
CA ARG A 93 7.58 14.61 41.99
C ARG A 93 8.52 15.44 41.12
N ILE A 94 9.59 14.83 40.61
CA ILE A 94 10.58 15.48 39.74
C ILE A 94 10.08 15.50 38.29
N LEU A 95 9.43 14.42 37.84
CA LEU A 95 8.97 14.25 36.47
C LEU A 95 7.54 13.70 36.45
N PRO A 96 6.52 14.57 36.63
CA PRO A 96 5.13 14.13 36.77
C PRO A 96 4.47 13.75 35.44
N LYS A 97 5.09 14.07 34.30
CA LYS A 97 4.50 13.85 32.97
C LYS A 97 5.37 12.96 32.09
N VAL A 98 4.81 11.86 31.61
CA VAL A 98 5.44 10.97 30.63
C VAL A 98 5.31 11.63 29.25
N SER A 99 6.31 12.40 28.84
CA SER A 99 6.36 13.02 27.51
C SER A 99 7.62 12.61 26.74
N LEU A 100 7.53 12.59 25.42
CA LEU A 100 8.65 12.37 24.49
C LEU A 100 9.12 13.69 23.84
N ALA A 101 8.74 14.84 24.39
CA ALA A 101 9.25 16.09 23.85
C ALA A 101 10.78 16.11 24.07
N PRO A 102 11.59 16.45 23.04
CA PRO A 102 13.01 16.69 23.29
C PRO A 102 13.10 17.83 24.31
N ALA A 103 13.94 17.63 25.33
CA ALA A 103 14.30 18.71 26.23
C ALA A 103 14.94 19.82 25.38
N HIS A 104 14.38 21.02 25.46
CA HIS A 104 15.01 22.24 24.94
C HIS A 104 16.07 22.72 25.90
#